data_AF-A0A2N4XXQ9-F1
#
_entry.id   AF-A0A2N4XXQ9-F1
#
_cell.length_a   1.000
_cell.length_b   1.000
_cell.length_c   1.000
_cell.angle_alpha   90.00
_cell.angle_beta   90.00
_cell.angle_gamma   90.00
#
_symmetry.space_group_name_H-M   'P 1'
#
loop_
_entity.id
_entity.type
_entity.pdbx_description
1 polymer ?
#
loop_
_entity_poly.entity_id
_entity_poly.type
_entity_poly.pdbx_seq_one_letter_code
_entity_poly.pdbx_strand_id
1 'polypeptide(L)'
;MTTKTKPKAPTTPSLTYEKLKIDPALQGLLENKAERIFELGRRSTEQTFLIGDILNEVADVLEGPTFAKWVHSRCGIAARTATGFIAVSRNLEAFRDEMIDLNVSSTVLFTIAHAEPDKIRQVLKLAEEHGQVRVSDARAILSDGQEKPRVNPYDIGGVSGLQALIALKSREGQKIFLARLQAIIGVMDAALKAKRLYKEKLQEVLMLSAGTARSELRNLAQFVGSSEARSEHQSLVMFPNGSQWARVEAVLTRLSDKERWPKMVDLRKWLEGEAVPVLSWAISKDRKAKLTSPDVRDAVDRDDDVEGRQMLEAVPSIDTIEMGEGEVEFDDQDEDEAGVENLDEVTSPVMSA
;
A
#
# COMPACT_ATOMS: atom_id res chain seq x y z
N MET A 1 23.07 11.97 -2.09
CA MET A 1 23.35 10.57 -2.46
C MET A 1 22.58 9.69 -1.49
N THR A 2 21.40 9.20 -1.89
CA THR A 2 20.64 8.27 -1.06
C THR A 2 20.96 6.86 -1.52
N THR A 3 21.58 6.11 -0.62
CA THR A 3 21.85 4.69 -0.72
C THR A 3 20.51 3.97 -0.91
N LYS A 4 20.20 3.62 -2.17
CA LYS A 4 19.29 2.51 -2.43
C LYS A 4 19.88 1.33 -1.66
N THR A 5 19.16 0.82 -0.67
CA THR A 5 19.42 -0.51 -0.13
C THR A 5 19.34 -1.44 -1.33
N LYS A 6 20.50 -1.85 -1.84
CA LYS A 6 20.62 -2.97 -2.77
C LYS A 6 19.91 -4.15 -2.11
N PRO A 7 19.26 -5.05 -2.86
CA PRO A 7 18.89 -6.35 -2.31
C PRO A 7 20.12 -6.89 -1.60
N LYS A 8 19.93 -7.26 -0.32
CA LYS A 8 21.00 -7.77 0.54
C LYS A 8 21.72 -8.85 -0.26
N ALA A 9 23.04 -8.68 -0.44
CA ALA A 9 23.83 -9.65 -1.18
C ALA A 9 23.53 -11.04 -0.60
N PRO A 10 23.29 -12.05 -1.45
CA PRO A 10 23.02 -13.39 -0.98
C PRO A 10 24.11 -13.78 0.03
N THR A 11 23.70 -14.21 1.22
CA THR A 11 24.60 -14.74 2.25
C THR A 11 25.55 -15.73 1.59
N THR A 12 26.84 -15.77 1.96
CA THR A 12 27.83 -16.64 1.31
C THR A 12 27.25 -18.04 1.08
N PRO A 13 27.10 -18.51 -0.18
CA PRO A 13 26.31 -19.69 -0.51
C PRO A 13 26.69 -20.91 0.34
N SER A 14 28.00 -21.11 0.53
CA SER A 14 28.58 -22.19 1.34
C SER A 14 28.07 -22.22 2.79
N LEU A 15 27.94 -21.05 3.44
CA LEU A 15 27.44 -20.94 4.82
C LEU A 15 25.93 -21.22 4.91
N THR A 16 25.17 -20.94 3.85
CA THR A 16 23.74 -21.24 3.80
C THR A 16 23.50 -22.73 3.60
N TYR A 17 24.23 -23.38 2.69
CA TYR A 17 24.07 -24.81 2.41
C TYR A 17 24.47 -25.69 3.60
N GLU A 18 25.55 -25.33 4.30
CA GLU A 18 26.00 -26.02 5.52
C GLU A 18 24.95 -25.93 6.64
N LYS A 19 24.38 -24.74 6.88
CA LYS A 19 23.31 -24.54 7.88
C LYS A 19 22.04 -25.30 7.56
N LEU A 20 21.72 -25.46 6.28
CA LEU A 20 20.53 -26.17 5.81
C LEU A 20 20.75 -27.68 5.66
N LYS A 21 21.97 -28.18 5.95
CA LYS A 21 22.34 -29.60 5.81
C LYS A 21 22.06 -30.15 4.40
N ILE A 22 22.26 -29.31 3.38
CA ILE A 22 22.05 -29.69 1.97
C ILE A 22 23.27 -30.46 1.47
N ASP A 23 23.01 -31.60 0.83
CA ASP A 23 24.04 -32.46 0.24
C ASP A 23 24.97 -31.63 -0.67
N PRO A 24 26.31 -31.67 -0.44
CA PRO A 24 27.29 -31.05 -1.31
C PRO A 24 27.11 -31.34 -2.81
N ALA A 25 26.61 -32.53 -3.18
CA ALA A 25 26.33 -32.90 -4.56
C ALA A 25 25.23 -32.03 -5.21
N LEU A 26 24.29 -31.50 -4.41
CA LEU A 26 23.17 -30.68 -4.87
C LEU A 26 23.47 -29.17 -4.88
N GLN A 27 24.51 -28.73 -4.18
CA GLN A 27 24.80 -27.30 -3.99
C GLN A 27 25.06 -26.57 -5.31
N GLY A 28 25.81 -27.19 -6.24
CA GLY A 28 26.08 -26.61 -7.56
C GLY A 28 24.83 -26.46 -8.43
N LEU A 29 23.94 -27.46 -8.39
CA LEU A 29 22.65 -27.42 -9.08
C LEU A 29 21.76 -26.31 -8.53
N LEU A 30 21.64 -26.23 -7.20
CA LEU A 30 20.82 -25.22 -6.54
C LEU A 30 21.36 -23.82 -6.77
N GLU A 31 22.68 -23.63 -6.75
CA GLU A 31 23.26 -22.32 -7.04
C GLU A 31 22.97 -21.87 -8.47
N ASN A 32 23.10 -22.76 -9.44
CA ASN A 32 22.74 -22.46 -10.83
C ASN A 32 21.25 -22.07 -10.98
N LYS A 33 20.35 -22.77 -10.28
CA LYS A 33 18.92 -22.44 -10.27
C LYS A 33 18.63 -21.09 -9.60
N ALA A 34 19.31 -20.78 -8.49
CA ALA A 34 19.18 -19.48 -7.82
C ALA A 34 19.69 -18.32 -8.70
N GLU A 35 20.83 -18.50 -9.37
CA GLU A 35 21.36 -17.55 -10.34
C GLU A 35 20.36 -17.32 -11.48
N ARG A 36 19.77 -18.39 -12.01
CA ARG A 36 18.78 -18.29 -13.08
C ARG A 36 17.52 -17.52 -12.65
N ILE A 37 17.01 -17.78 -11.44
CA ILE A 37 15.87 -17.02 -10.87
C ILE A 37 16.23 -15.53 -10.73
N PHE A 38 17.46 -15.21 -10.33
CA PHE A 38 17.92 -13.83 -10.21
C PHE A 38 18.04 -13.14 -11.58
N GLU A 39 18.54 -13.84 -12.60
CA GLU A 39 18.66 -13.35 -13.98
C GLU A 39 17.30 -13.08 -14.63
N LEU A 40 16.30 -13.93 -14.37
CA LEU A 40 14.93 -13.81 -14.90
C LEU A 40 14.16 -12.58 -14.40
N GLY A 41 14.78 -11.69 -13.61
CA GLY A 41 14.17 -10.44 -13.17
C GLY A 41 13.48 -9.61 -14.28
N ARG A 42 12.68 -8.63 -13.84
CA ARG A 42 11.73 -7.83 -14.65
C ARG A 42 10.51 -8.58 -15.24
N ARG A 43 9.98 -9.51 -14.42
CA ARG A 43 8.64 -10.15 -14.42
C ARG A 43 7.69 -9.84 -15.59
N SER A 44 7.94 -10.44 -16.75
CA SER A 44 6.93 -10.70 -17.79
C SER A 44 6.08 -11.94 -17.46
N THR A 45 5.02 -12.19 -18.24
CA THR A 45 4.22 -13.43 -18.15
C THR A 45 5.10 -14.66 -18.34
N GLU A 46 5.91 -14.70 -19.40
CA GLU A 46 6.84 -15.80 -19.69
C GLU A 46 7.84 -16.03 -18.55
N GLN A 47 8.41 -14.96 -17.99
CA GLN A 47 9.34 -15.08 -16.86
C GLN A 47 8.64 -15.62 -15.60
N THR A 48 7.34 -15.35 -15.41
CA THR A 48 6.57 -15.90 -14.29
C THR A 48 6.46 -17.42 -14.39
N PHE A 49 6.20 -17.95 -15.58
CA PHE A 49 6.21 -19.40 -15.85
C PHE A 49 7.61 -20.00 -15.65
N LEU A 50 8.65 -19.39 -16.22
CA LEU A 50 10.03 -19.90 -16.10
C LEU A 50 10.53 -19.94 -14.64
N ILE A 51 10.16 -18.94 -13.82
CA ILE A 51 10.48 -18.96 -12.38
C ILE A 51 9.72 -20.10 -11.69
N GLY A 52 8.45 -20.32 -12.05
CA GLY A 52 7.65 -21.44 -11.57
C GLY A 52 8.27 -22.79 -11.91
N ASP A 53 8.69 -23.00 -13.16
CA ASP A 53 9.36 -24.22 -13.64
C ASP A 53 10.62 -24.52 -12.81
N ILE A 54 11.49 -23.52 -12.62
CA ILE A 54 12.72 -23.70 -11.84
C ILE A 54 12.42 -24.01 -10.38
N LEU A 55 11.50 -23.28 -9.75
CA LEU A 55 11.12 -23.51 -8.35
C LEU A 55 10.47 -24.87 -8.16
N ASN A 56 9.71 -25.33 -9.15
CA ASN A 56 9.10 -26.64 -9.18
C ASN A 56 10.15 -27.74 -9.15
N GLU A 57 11.15 -27.66 -10.02
CA GLU A 57 12.28 -28.60 -10.05
C GLU A 57 13.10 -28.60 -8.74
N VAL A 58 13.20 -27.46 -8.06
CA VAL A 58 13.85 -27.40 -6.73
C VAL A 58 12.99 -28.07 -5.66
N ALA A 59 11.68 -27.88 -5.70
CA ALA A 59 10.76 -28.49 -4.74
C ALA A 59 10.73 -30.03 -4.83
N ASP A 60 11.05 -30.60 -6.00
CA ASP A 60 11.19 -32.05 -6.17
C ASP A 60 12.47 -32.62 -5.50
N VAL A 61 13.46 -31.77 -5.25
CA VAL A 61 14.77 -32.17 -4.71
C VAL A 61 14.93 -31.79 -3.23
N LEU A 62 14.25 -30.73 -2.78
CA LEU A 62 14.31 -30.24 -1.40
C LEU A 62 12.98 -30.46 -0.68
N GLU A 63 13.05 -31.01 0.53
CA GLU A 63 11.88 -31.09 1.42
C GLU A 63 11.32 -29.71 1.77
N GLY A 64 10.00 -29.60 1.96
CA GLY A 64 9.28 -28.33 2.14
C GLY A 64 9.93 -27.32 3.12
N PRO A 65 10.31 -27.71 4.36
CA PRO A 65 10.97 -26.78 5.29
C PRO A 65 12.35 -26.29 4.83
N THR A 66 13.10 -27.14 4.12
CA THR A 66 14.42 -26.83 3.58
C THR A 66 14.30 -25.96 2.32
N PHE A 67 13.34 -26.29 1.45
CA PHE A 67 12.94 -25.49 0.31
C PHE A 67 12.59 -24.05 0.71
N ALA A 68 11.68 -23.87 1.69
CA ALA A 68 11.25 -22.55 2.14
C ALA A 68 12.42 -21.68 2.63
N LYS A 69 13.33 -22.26 3.42
CA LYS A 69 14.53 -21.57 3.91
C LYS A 69 15.53 -21.26 2.79
N TRP A 70 15.69 -22.17 1.83
CA TRP A 70 16.56 -21.99 0.68
C TRP A 70 16.05 -20.86 -0.23
N VAL A 71 14.76 -20.87 -0.58
CA VAL A 71 14.16 -19.83 -1.44
C VAL A 71 14.28 -18.44 -0.77
N HIS A 72 14.00 -18.35 0.53
CA HIS A 72 14.16 -17.10 1.27
C HIS A 72 15.62 -16.62 1.28
N SER A 73 16.56 -17.53 1.58
CA SER A 73 17.96 -17.17 1.80
C SER A 73 18.75 -16.93 0.51
N ARG A 74 18.44 -17.68 -0.56
CA ARG A 74 19.17 -17.63 -1.85
C ARG A 74 18.48 -16.74 -2.86
N CYS A 75 17.15 -16.82 -2.97
CA CYS A 75 16.39 -16.10 -3.99
C CYS A 75 15.78 -14.80 -3.46
N GLY A 76 15.70 -14.61 -2.14
CA GLY A 76 15.06 -13.42 -1.54
C GLY A 76 13.55 -13.38 -1.75
N ILE A 77 12.92 -14.54 -1.98
CA ILE A 77 11.47 -14.69 -2.23
C ILE A 77 10.84 -15.33 -0.99
N ALA A 78 9.65 -14.85 -0.59
CA ALA A 78 8.90 -15.48 0.49
C ALA A 78 8.37 -16.86 0.04
N ALA A 79 8.33 -17.84 0.97
CA ALA A 79 7.92 -19.20 0.65
C ALA A 79 6.52 -19.26 0.01
N ARG A 80 5.56 -18.48 0.52
CA ARG A 80 4.21 -18.36 -0.05
C ARG A 80 4.23 -17.91 -1.51
N THR A 81 5.00 -16.88 -1.82
CA THR A 81 5.15 -16.37 -3.19
C THR A 81 5.78 -17.44 -4.10
N ALA A 82 6.74 -18.21 -3.60
CA ALA A 82 7.37 -19.30 -4.34
C ALA A 82 6.38 -20.41 -4.70
N THR A 83 5.53 -20.81 -3.74
CA THR A 83 4.42 -21.74 -4.00
C THR A 83 3.45 -21.20 -5.04
N GLY A 84 3.15 -19.90 -5.01
CA GLY A 84 2.34 -19.25 -6.04
C GLY A 84 2.96 -19.35 -7.44
N PHE A 85 4.28 -19.19 -7.57
CA PHE A 85 4.96 -19.34 -8.88
C PHE A 85 4.86 -20.79 -9.38
N ILE A 86 5.06 -21.76 -8.49
CA ILE A 86 4.92 -23.19 -8.81
C ILE A 86 3.48 -23.50 -9.26
N ALA A 87 2.48 -22.96 -8.57
CA ALA A 87 1.07 -23.14 -8.92
C ALA A 87 0.76 -22.56 -10.30
N VAL A 88 1.29 -21.38 -10.62
CA VAL A 88 1.16 -20.78 -11.96
C VAL A 88 1.74 -21.70 -13.04
N SER A 89 2.99 -22.17 -12.88
CA SER A 89 3.60 -23.07 -13.87
C SER A 89 2.87 -24.40 -13.99
N ARG A 90 2.48 -25.03 -12.88
CA ARG A 90 1.87 -26.37 -12.90
C ARG A 90 0.44 -26.35 -13.42
N ASN A 91 -0.38 -25.41 -12.93
CA ASN A 91 -1.82 -25.46 -13.14
C ASN A 91 -2.25 -24.70 -14.41
N LEU A 92 -1.47 -23.71 -14.84
CA LEU A 92 -1.79 -22.90 -16.02
C LEU A 92 -1.01 -23.34 -17.27
N GLU A 93 -0.25 -24.43 -17.22
CA GLU A 93 0.60 -24.89 -18.35
C GLU A 93 -0.21 -25.07 -19.64
N ALA A 94 -1.43 -25.60 -19.55
CA ALA A 94 -2.30 -25.80 -20.70
C ALA A 94 -2.72 -24.50 -21.41
N PHE A 95 -2.54 -23.35 -20.75
CA PHE A 95 -2.91 -22.02 -21.24
C PHE A 95 -1.69 -21.09 -21.39
N ARG A 96 -0.47 -21.62 -21.23
CA ARG A 96 0.77 -20.83 -21.12
C ARG A 96 0.98 -19.92 -22.33
N ASP A 97 0.90 -20.47 -23.54
CA ASP A 97 1.17 -19.73 -24.78
C ASP A 97 0.17 -18.58 -24.96
N GLU A 98 -1.12 -18.86 -24.74
CA GLU A 98 -2.19 -17.86 -24.82
C GLU A 98 -2.01 -16.73 -23.78
N MET A 99 -1.61 -17.07 -22.55
CA MET A 99 -1.34 -16.08 -21.51
C MET A 99 -0.12 -15.20 -21.82
N ILE A 100 0.90 -15.76 -22.49
CA ILE A 100 2.11 -15.04 -22.91
C ILE A 100 1.74 -14.07 -24.04
N ASP A 101 0.98 -14.54 -25.04
CA ASP A 101 0.53 -13.72 -26.16
C ASP A 101 -0.37 -12.56 -25.71
N LEU A 102 -1.26 -12.81 -24.76
CA LEU A 102 -2.14 -11.80 -24.14
C LEU A 102 -1.43 -10.95 -23.08
N ASN A 103 -0.16 -11.22 -22.78
CA ASN A 103 0.65 -10.52 -21.78
C ASN A 103 -0.06 -10.37 -20.42
N VAL A 104 -0.68 -11.46 -19.94
CA VAL A 104 -1.44 -11.49 -18.69
C VAL A 104 -0.50 -11.20 -17.52
N SER A 105 -0.83 -10.19 -16.71
CA SER A 105 0.04 -9.76 -15.61
C SER A 105 0.23 -10.86 -14.56
N SER A 106 1.42 -10.91 -13.95
CA SER A 106 1.74 -11.91 -12.91
C SER A 106 0.72 -11.96 -11.76
N THR A 107 0.15 -10.81 -11.39
CA THR A 107 -0.85 -10.75 -10.32
C THR A 107 -2.17 -11.42 -10.71
N VAL A 108 -2.57 -11.33 -11.97
CA VAL A 108 -3.74 -12.06 -12.50
C VAL A 108 -3.44 -13.55 -12.56
N LEU A 109 -2.23 -13.94 -13.02
CA LEU A 109 -1.80 -15.35 -13.03
C LEU A 109 -1.89 -15.97 -11.63
N PHE A 110 -1.38 -15.30 -10.58
CA PHE A 110 -1.52 -15.77 -9.20
C PHE A 110 -2.97 -15.88 -8.74
N THR A 111 -3.86 -15.01 -9.23
CA THR A 111 -5.28 -15.02 -8.86
C THR A 111 -6.01 -16.20 -9.47
N ILE A 112 -5.67 -16.59 -10.70
CA ILE A 112 -6.36 -17.66 -11.45
C ILE A 112 -5.67 -19.03 -11.33
N ALA A 113 -4.50 -19.11 -10.70
CA ALA A 113 -3.68 -20.33 -10.64
C ALA A 113 -4.40 -21.55 -10.02
N HIS A 114 -5.42 -21.34 -9.20
CA HIS A 114 -6.22 -22.39 -8.57
C HIS A 114 -7.67 -22.44 -9.09
N ALA A 115 -7.98 -21.65 -10.13
CA ALA A 115 -9.32 -21.60 -10.70
C ALA A 115 -9.59 -22.82 -11.59
N GLU A 116 -10.87 -23.15 -11.76
CA GLU A 116 -11.29 -24.16 -12.72
C GLU A 116 -10.93 -23.76 -14.17
N PRO A 117 -10.61 -24.73 -15.06
CA PRO A 117 -10.26 -24.45 -16.45
C PRO A 117 -11.27 -23.58 -17.22
N ASP A 118 -12.57 -23.75 -16.94
CA ASP A 118 -13.63 -22.96 -17.59
C ASP A 118 -13.61 -21.49 -17.16
N LYS A 119 -13.23 -21.21 -15.90
CA LYS A 119 -13.04 -19.85 -15.38
C LYS A 119 -11.80 -19.20 -15.97
N ILE A 120 -10.71 -19.97 -16.11
CA ILE A 120 -9.48 -19.51 -16.76
C ILE A 120 -9.79 -19.08 -18.20
N ARG A 121 -10.54 -19.89 -18.97
CA ARG A 121 -10.95 -19.53 -20.34
C ARG A 121 -11.79 -18.26 -20.41
N GLN A 122 -12.69 -18.04 -19.45
CA GLN A 122 -13.47 -16.80 -19.38
C GLN A 122 -12.57 -15.58 -19.14
N VAL A 123 -11.56 -15.72 -18.28
CA VAL A 123 -10.56 -14.67 -18.03
C VAL A 123 -9.74 -14.37 -19.29
N LEU A 124 -9.29 -15.39 -20.03
CA LEU A 124 -8.50 -15.20 -21.25
C LEU A 124 -9.32 -14.56 -22.37
N LYS A 125 -10.58 -14.98 -22.54
CA LYS A 125 -11.50 -14.33 -23.48
C LYS A 125 -11.68 -12.83 -23.18
N LEU A 126 -11.81 -12.46 -21.90
CA LEU A 126 -11.89 -11.06 -21.51
C LEU A 126 -10.58 -10.30 -21.83
N ALA A 127 -9.42 -10.94 -21.68
CA ALA A 127 -8.14 -10.37 -22.06
C ALA A 127 -8.01 -10.17 -23.57
N GLU A 128 -8.51 -11.10 -24.38
CA GLU A 128 -8.55 -10.97 -25.84
C GLU A 128 -9.44 -9.79 -26.28
N GLU A 129 -10.64 -9.65 -25.69
CA GLU A 129 -11.60 -8.61 -26.04
C GLU A 129 -11.15 -7.19 -25.63
N HIS A 130 -10.44 -7.06 -24.50
CA HIS A 130 -10.09 -5.76 -23.92
C HIS A 130 -8.58 -5.45 -23.89
N GLY A 131 -7.74 -6.38 -24.35
CA GLY A 131 -6.29 -6.27 -24.41
C GLY A 131 -5.55 -6.46 -23.07
N GLN A 132 -6.18 -6.18 -21.93
CA GLN A 132 -5.63 -6.44 -20.60
C GLN A 132 -6.74 -6.76 -19.59
N VAL A 133 -6.51 -7.74 -18.73
CA VAL A 133 -7.37 -8.07 -17.59
C VAL A 133 -6.83 -7.48 -16.30
N ARG A 134 -7.70 -6.88 -15.48
CA ARG A 134 -7.36 -6.48 -14.11
C ARG A 134 -7.69 -7.61 -13.14
N VAL A 135 -7.00 -7.60 -12.00
CA VAL A 135 -7.25 -8.55 -10.89
C VAL A 135 -8.70 -8.48 -10.40
N SER A 136 -9.32 -7.29 -10.42
CA SER A 136 -10.74 -7.14 -10.08
C SER A 136 -11.66 -7.93 -11.00
N ASP A 137 -11.35 -7.93 -12.29
CA ASP A 137 -12.19 -8.52 -13.32
C ASP A 137 -12.02 -10.04 -13.31
N ALA A 138 -10.78 -10.52 -13.12
CA ALA A 138 -10.51 -11.93 -12.85
C ALA A 138 -11.28 -12.42 -11.61
N ARG A 139 -11.19 -11.70 -10.48
CA ARG A 139 -11.94 -12.06 -9.25
C ARG A 139 -13.44 -12.11 -9.48
N ALA A 140 -14.01 -11.16 -10.23
CA ALA A 140 -15.43 -11.17 -10.55
C ALA A 140 -15.85 -12.42 -11.35
N ILE A 141 -15.01 -12.88 -12.28
CA ILE A 141 -15.23 -14.11 -13.05
C ILE A 141 -15.13 -15.35 -12.16
N LEU A 142 -14.11 -15.43 -11.30
CA LEU A 142 -13.94 -16.54 -10.35
C LEU A 142 -15.15 -16.68 -9.42
N SER A 143 -15.72 -15.58 -8.94
CA SER A 143 -16.87 -15.58 -8.02
C SER A 143 -18.24 -15.73 -8.70
N ASP A 144 -18.33 -16.22 -9.95
CA ASP A 144 -19.59 -16.33 -10.71
C ASP A 144 -20.39 -15.02 -10.85
N GLY A 145 -19.74 -13.86 -10.71
CA GLY A 145 -20.43 -12.59 -10.62
C GLY A 145 -21.25 -12.40 -9.33
N GLN A 146 -21.15 -13.32 -8.35
CA GLN A 146 -21.60 -13.09 -6.98
C GLN A 146 -20.65 -12.10 -6.32
N GLU A 147 -20.93 -10.82 -6.52
CA GLU A 147 -20.33 -9.78 -5.70
C GLU A 147 -20.79 -10.04 -4.26
N LYS A 148 -19.86 -10.41 -3.35
CA LYS A 148 -20.13 -10.50 -1.91
C LYS A 148 -20.93 -9.24 -1.53
N PRO A 149 -22.09 -9.36 -0.85
CA PRO A 149 -22.94 -8.21 -0.58
C PRO A 149 -22.10 -7.10 0.02
N ARG A 150 -22.11 -5.92 -0.61
CA ARG A 150 -21.36 -4.75 -0.14
C ARG A 150 -21.95 -4.31 1.18
N VAL A 151 -21.45 -4.89 2.27
CA VAL A 151 -21.79 -4.45 3.62
C VAL A 151 -21.28 -3.03 3.77
N ASN A 152 -22.19 -2.12 4.09
CA ASN A 152 -21.87 -0.73 4.31
C ASN A 152 -20.85 -0.63 5.46
N PRO A 153 -19.65 -0.03 5.25
CA PRO A 153 -18.62 0.04 6.29
C PRO A 153 -19.07 0.70 7.60
N TYR A 154 -20.12 1.54 7.56
CA TYR A 154 -20.71 2.16 8.74
C TYR A 154 -21.56 1.21 9.59
N ASP A 155 -21.96 0.07 9.03
CA ASP A 155 -22.82 -0.93 9.68
C ASP A 155 -22.00 -2.14 10.20
N ILE A 156 -20.67 -2.13 10.01
CA ILE A 156 -19.75 -3.15 10.51
C ILE A 156 -19.25 -2.71 11.90
N GLY A 157 -19.50 -3.54 12.92
CA GLY A 157 -18.99 -3.33 14.26
C GLY A 157 -17.57 -3.86 14.49
N GLY A 158 -17.01 -3.58 15.66
CA GLY A 158 -15.73 -4.13 16.11
C GLY A 158 -14.49 -3.57 15.39
N VAL A 159 -13.35 -4.25 15.59
CA VAL A 159 -12.05 -3.82 15.05
C VAL A 159 -12.06 -3.79 13.52
N SER A 160 -12.68 -4.80 12.88
CA SER A 160 -12.79 -4.88 11.42
C SER A 160 -13.61 -3.72 10.84
N GLY A 161 -14.71 -3.34 11.50
CA GLY A 161 -15.51 -2.18 11.12
C GLY A 161 -14.75 -0.86 11.26
N LEU A 162 -14.04 -0.67 12.37
CA LEU A 162 -13.16 0.49 12.57
C LEU A 162 -12.07 0.56 11.49
N GLN A 163 -11.42 -0.56 11.16
CA GLN A 163 -10.42 -0.63 10.09
C GLN A 163 -11.04 -0.27 8.72
N ALA A 164 -12.25 -0.76 8.42
CA ALA A 164 -12.96 -0.41 7.20
C ALA A 164 -13.26 1.10 7.12
N LEU A 165 -13.67 1.72 8.23
CA LEU A 165 -13.89 3.15 8.33
C LEU A 165 -12.60 3.97 8.20
N ILE A 166 -11.50 3.53 8.79
CA ILE A 166 -10.18 4.15 8.63
C ILE A 166 -9.75 4.09 7.16
N ALA A 167 -9.87 2.94 6.51
CA ALA A 167 -9.53 2.78 5.10
C ALA A 167 -10.39 3.68 4.20
N LEU A 168 -11.71 3.73 4.45
CA LEU A 168 -12.64 4.60 3.74
C LEU A 168 -12.28 6.08 3.93
N LYS A 169 -12.08 6.50 5.19
CA LYS A 169 -11.70 7.87 5.56
C LYS A 169 -10.40 8.29 4.88
N SER A 170 -9.36 7.47 4.97
CA SER A 170 -8.06 7.77 4.36
C SER A 170 -8.18 7.90 2.84
N ARG A 171 -8.88 6.95 2.18
CA ARG A 171 -9.04 6.95 0.72
C ARG A 171 -9.82 8.17 0.22
N GLU A 172 -10.99 8.44 0.79
CA GLU A 172 -11.84 9.54 0.32
C GLU A 172 -11.32 10.90 0.81
N GLY A 173 -10.89 10.98 2.07
CA GLY A 173 -10.32 12.20 2.64
C GLY A 173 -9.06 12.66 1.89
N GLN A 174 -8.16 11.76 1.52
CA GLN A 174 -6.98 12.10 0.72
C GLN A 174 -7.38 12.68 -0.65
N LYS A 175 -8.35 12.06 -1.35
CA LYS A 175 -8.82 12.57 -2.66
C LYS A 175 -9.38 14.00 -2.53
N ILE A 176 -10.25 14.22 -1.54
CA ILE A 176 -10.88 15.52 -1.30
C ILE A 176 -9.82 16.57 -1.00
N PHE A 177 -8.89 16.26 -0.09
CA PHE A 177 -7.81 17.16 0.30
C PHE A 177 -6.92 17.56 -0.89
N LEU A 178 -6.48 16.58 -1.69
CA LEU A 178 -5.62 16.85 -2.85
C LEU A 178 -6.34 17.67 -3.93
N ALA A 179 -7.61 17.37 -4.21
CA ALA A 179 -8.42 18.15 -5.14
C ALA A 179 -8.58 19.61 -4.67
N ARG A 180 -8.77 19.81 -3.35
CA ARG A 180 -8.88 21.14 -2.76
C ARG A 180 -7.58 21.93 -2.86
N LEU A 181 -6.43 21.30 -2.56
CA LEU A 181 -5.12 21.93 -2.76
C LEU A 181 -4.90 22.35 -4.21
N GLN A 182 -5.26 21.47 -5.16
CA GLN A 182 -5.13 21.77 -6.58
C GLN A 182 -5.99 22.98 -6.99
N ALA A 183 -7.21 23.09 -6.47
CA ALA A 183 -8.06 24.26 -6.70
C ALA A 183 -7.48 25.54 -6.09
N ILE A 184 -6.96 25.48 -4.87
CA ILE A 184 -6.30 26.62 -4.20
C ILE A 184 -5.08 27.10 -5.01
N ILE A 185 -4.22 26.18 -5.46
CA ILE A 185 -3.06 26.48 -6.31
C ILE A 185 -3.51 27.14 -7.61
N GLY A 186 -4.52 26.59 -8.28
CA GLY A 186 -5.05 27.14 -9.53
C GLY A 186 -5.54 28.59 -9.40
N VAL A 187 -6.20 28.93 -8.29
CA VAL A 187 -6.63 30.30 -8.00
C VAL A 187 -5.43 31.23 -7.77
N MET A 188 -4.41 30.79 -7.03
CA MET A 188 -3.18 31.57 -6.83
C MET A 188 -2.43 31.80 -8.15
N ASP A 189 -2.27 30.76 -8.97
CA ASP A 189 -1.61 30.86 -10.28
C ASP A 189 -2.35 31.81 -11.24
N ALA A 190 -3.68 31.76 -11.25
CA ALA A 190 -4.48 32.70 -12.04
C ALA A 190 -4.28 34.15 -11.57
N ALA A 191 -4.23 34.37 -10.26
CA ALA A 191 -3.97 35.68 -9.68
C ALA A 191 -2.55 36.18 -9.98
N LEU A 192 -1.56 35.30 -10.00
CA LEU A 192 -0.17 35.64 -10.35
C LEU A 192 -0.01 36.01 -11.83
N LYS A 193 -0.74 35.34 -12.74
CA LYS A 193 -0.75 35.65 -14.18
C LYS A 193 -1.49 36.95 -14.51
N ALA A 194 -2.37 37.42 -13.64
CA ALA A 194 -3.09 38.66 -13.84
C ALA A 194 -2.15 39.89 -13.75
N LYS A 195 -2.40 40.90 -14.59
CA LYS A 195 -1.63 42.16 -14.63
C LYS A 195 -1.60 42.87 -13.27
N ARG A 196 -2.69 42.79 -12.50
CA ARG A 196 -2.80 43.39 -11.16
C ARG A 196 -3.28 42.35 -10.17
N LEU A 197 -2.63 42.31 -9.02
CA LEU A 197 -2.98 41.45 -7.89
C LEU A 197 -3.91 42.21 -6.95
N TYR A 198 -5.05 41.61 -6.61
CA TYR A 198 -6.05 42.18 -5.70
C TYR A 198 -6.14 41.31 -4.46
N LYS A 199 -5.57 41.77 -3.33
CA LYS A 199 -5.46 40.99 -2.10
C LYS A 199 -6.82 40.64 -1.53
N GLU A 200 -7.72 41.61 -1.42
CA GLU A 200 -9.02 41.44 -0.78
C GLU A 200 -9.87 40.41 -1.53
N LYS A 201 -9.87 40.47 -2.87
CA LYS A 201 -10.55 39.50 -3.73
C LYS A 201 -9.94 38.10 -3.61
N LEU A 202 -8.61 38.02 -3.54
CA LEU A 202 -7.93 36.72 -3.40
C LEU A 202 -8.19 36.10 -2.02
N GLN A 203 -8.22 36.91 -0.97
CA GLN A 203 -8.59 36.50 0.38
C GLN A 203 -10.01 35.94 0.43
N GLU A 204 -10.98 36.67 -0.13
CA GLU A 204 -12.39 36.26 -0.17
C GLU A 204 -12.58 34.89 -0.82
N VAL A 205 -11.88 34.61 -1.92
CA VAL A 205 -11.97 33.34 -2.63
C VAL A 205 -11.24 32.20 -1.91
N LEU A 206 -10.09 32.47 -1.28
CA LEU A 206 -9.22 31.41 -0.76
C LEU A 206 -9.42 31.06 0.71
N MET A 207 -9.85 32.00 1.56
CA MET A 207 -9.81 31.83 3.01
C MET A 207 -10.58 30.59 3.49
N LEU A 208 -11.83 30.43 3.05
CA LEU A 208 -12.65 29.29 3.44
C LEU A 208 -12.03 27.98 2.94
N SER A 209 -11.65 27.92 1.66
CA SER A 209 -11.07 26.71 1.08
C SER A 209 -9.75 26.31 1.75
N ALA A 210 -8.90 27.28 2.08
CA ALA A 210 -7.65 27.04 2.80
C ALA A 210 -7.90 26.58 4.25
N GLY A 211 -8.89 27.16 4.94
CA GLY A 211 -9.30 26.72 6.27
C GLY A 211 -9.83 25.29 6.27
N THR A 212 -10.66 24.94 5.29
CA THR A 212 -11.15 23.56 5.11
C THR A 212 -10.00 22.60 4.79
N ALA A 213 -9.09 22.95 3.88
CA ALA A 213 -7.93 22.14 3.55
C ALA A 213 -7.03 21.90 4.77
N ARG A 214 -6.86 22.91 5.63
CA ARG A 214 -6.12 22.78 6.88
C ARG A 214 -6.79 21.77 7.82
N SER A 215 -8.11 21.86 8.00
CA SER A 215 -8.87 20.92 8.83
C SER A 215 -8.82 19.49 8.28
N GLU A 216 -8.92 19.33 6.96
CA GLU A 216 -8.77 18.04 6.28
C GLU A 216 -7.37 17.43 6.52
N LEU A 217 -6.30 18.21 6.36
CA LEU A 217 -4.93 17.77 6.63
C LEU A 217 -4.76 17.29 8.07
N ARG A 218 -5.24 18.08 9.03
CA ARG A 218 -5.17 17.74 10.46
C ARG A 218 -5.92 16.44 10.76
N ASN A 219 -7.12 16.31 10.22
CA ASN A 219 -7.97 15.14 10.43
C ASN A 219 -7.38 13.85 9.84
N LEU A 220 -6.58 13.96 8.77
CA LEU A 220 -5.90 12.83 8.12
C LEU A 220 -4.58 12.44 8.78
N ALA A 221 -3.83 13.40 9.34
CA ALA A 221 -2.42 13.19 9.67
C ALA A 221 -2.00 13.57 11.10
N GLN A 222 -2.86 14.23 11.88
CA GLN A 222 -2.56 14.59 13.27
C GLN A 222 -3.38 13.76 14.24
N PHE A 223 -2.71 13.24 15.26
CA PHE A 223 -3.35 12.53 16.37
C PHE A 223 -3.93 13.53 17.37
N VAL A 224 -4.92 13.09 18.13
CA VAL A 224 -5.37 13.82 19.32
C VAL A 224 -4.33 13.61 20.41
N GLY A 225 -3.82 14.69 20.98
CA GLY A 225 -2.90 14.70 22.12
C GLY A 225 -3.50 15.43 23.32
N SER A 226 -3.09 15.06 24.52
CA SER A 226 -3.35 15.83 25.74
C SER A 226 -2.24 16.85 25.95
N SER A 227 -2.59 18.13 26.08
CA SER A 227 -1.64 19.11 26.60
C SER A 227 -1.64 18.99 28.12
N GLU A 228 -0.53 18.59 28.72
CA GLU A 228 -0.41 18.53 30.20
C GLU A 228 -0.68 19.89 30.86
N ALA A 229 -0.43 21.00 30.14
CA ALA A 229 -0.65 22.36 30.60
C ALA A 229 -2.13 22.79 30.65
N ARG A 230 -3.07 22.05 30.03
CA ARG A 230 -4.50 22.40 30.02
C ARG A 230 -5.35 21.14 30.04
N SER A 231 -5.77 20.74 31.24
CA SER A 231 -6.66 19.60 31.51
C SER A 231 -8.03 19.63 30.81
N GLU A 232 -8.35 20.71 30.10
CA GLU A 232 -9.66 20.95 29.48
C GLU A 232 -9.62 21.06 27.94
N HIS A 233 -8.43 21.08 27.32
CA HIS A 233 -8.33 21.28 25.86
C HIS A 233 -7.65 20.08 25.19
N GLN A 234 -8.43 19.31 24.43
CA GLN A 234 -7.88 18.36 23.46
C GLN A 234 -6.99 19.14 22.48
N SER A 235 -5.71 18.81 22.44
CA SER A 235 -4.76 19.38 21.48
C SER A 235 -4.53 18.40 20.34
N LEU A 236 -4.07 18.88 19.19
CA LEU A 236 -3.58 17.98 18.14
C LEU A 236 -2.07 17.86 18.29
N VAL A 237 -1.56 16.64 18.11
CA VAL A 237 -0.12 16.42 18.00
C VAL A 237 0.36 17.12 16.74
N MET A 238 1.12 18.20 16.93
CA MET A 238 1.62 19.02 15.84
C MET A 238 2.60 18.21 14.99
N PHE A 239 2.70 18.55 13.71
CA PHE A 239 3.78 18.01 12.89
C PHE A 239 5.14 18.36 13.51
N PRO A 240 6.15 17.48 13.42
CA PRO A 240 7.49 17.79 13.91
C PRO A 240 8.00 19.13 13.39
N ASN A 241 8.58 19.94 14.27
CA ASN A 241 9.14 21.24 13.93
C ASN A 241 10.13 21.12 12.77
N GLY A 242 10.00 22.02 11.78
CA GLY A 242 10.83 22.02 10.57
C GLY A 242 10.46 20.99 9.51
N SER A 243 9.46 20.12 9.74
CA SER A 243 8.98 19.21 8.70
C SER A 243 8.30 19.97 7.55
N GLN A 244 8.36 19.41 6.34
CA GLN A 244 7.70 20.03 5.18
C GLN A 244 6.17 20.06 5.33
N TRP A 245 5.58 19.07 6.02
CA TRP A 245 4.15 19.06 6.33
C TRP A 245 3.76 20.15 7.34
N ALA A 246 4.62 20.48 8.32
CA ALA A 246 4.42 21.65 9.17
C ALA A 246 4.40 22.95 8.35
N ARG A 247 5.23 23.06 7.29
CA ARG A 247 5.20 24.21 6.38
C ARG A 247 3.91 24.28 5.56
N VAL A 248 3.40 23.15 5.09
CA VAL A 248 2.09 23.09 4.41
C VAL A 248 0.99 23.60 5.34
N GLU A 249 0.96 23.11 6.59
CA GLU A 249 0.00 23.58 7.59
C GLU A 249 0.14 25.08 7.87
N ALA A 250 1.36 25.60 7.95
CA ALA A 250 1.64 27.03 8.16
C ALA A 250 1.12 27.90 7.01
N VAL A 251 1.35 27.48 5.75
CA VAL A 251 0.82 28.17 4.56
C VAL A 251 -0.70 28.17 4.55
N LEU A 252 -1.34 27.03 4.82
CA LEU A 252 -2.81 26.94 4.88
C LEU A 252 -3.39 27.79 6.02
N THR A 253 -2.73 27.80 7.19
CA THR A 253 -3.08 28.67 8.32
C THR A 253 -3.05 30.13 7.90
N ARG A 254 -1.95 30.55 7.26
CA ARG A 254 -1.77 31.93 6.77
C ARG A 254 -2.80 32.31 5.71
N LEU A 255 -3.12 31.41 4.78
CA LEU A 255 -4.16 31.63 3.77
C LEU A 255 -5.56 31.74 4.37
N SER A 256 -5.84 30.99 5.44
CA SER A 256 -7.17 30.96 6.08
C SER A 256 -7.50 32.15 6.98
N ASP A 257 -6.52 32.98 7.32
CA ASP A 257 -6.65 34.06 8.30
C ASP A 257 -6.22 35.40 7.68
N LYS A 258 -7.19 36.29 7.47
CA LYS A 258 -7.00 37.58 6.78
C LYS A 258 -5.85 38.42 7.38
N GLU A 259 -5.67 38.35 8.70
CA GLU A 259 -4.69 39.18 9.43
C GLU A 259 -3.26 38.69 9.21
N ARG A 260 -3.07 37.39 8.91
CA ARG A 260 -1.75 36.79 8.69
C ARG A 260 -1.20 37.00 7.29
N TRP A 261 -2.01 37.50 6.35
CA TRP A 261 -1.57 37.72 4.99
C TRP A 261 -0.47 38.78 4.91
N PRO A 262 0.55 38.60 4.06
CA PRO A 262 1.59 39.61 3.85
C PRO A 262 0.99 40.94 3.36
N LYS A 263 1.77 42.01 3.52
CA LYS A 263 1.46 43.32 2.95
C LYS A 263 1.44 43.23 1.42
N MET A 264 0.75 44.16 0.75
CA MET A 264 0.61 44.16 -0.72
C MET A 264 1.96 44.10 -1.46
N VAL A 265 2.99 44.77 -0.93
CA VAL A 265 4.34 44.81 -1.51
C VAL A 265 5.03 43.45 -1.53
N ASP A 266 4.76 42.61 -0.53
CA ASP A 266 5.38 41.28 -0.38
C ASP A 266 4.49 40.15 -0.88
N LEU A 267 3.21 40.42 -1.15
CA LEU A 267 2.22 39.39 -1.45
C LEU A 267 2.59 38.56 -2.67
N ARG A 268 3.00 39.19 -3.77
CA ARG A 268 3.42 38.47 -4.98
C ARG A 268 4.65 37.60 -4.72
N LYS A 269 5.67 38.17 -4.06
CA LYS A 269 6.91 37.45 -3.71
C LYS A 269 6.63 36.24 -2.83
N TRP A 270 5.72 36.38 -1.86
CA TRP A 270 5.31 35.28 -0.98
C TRP A 270 4.54 34.18 -1.71
N LEU A 271 3.59 34.55 -2.59
CA LEU A 271 2.84 33.57 -3.39
C LEU A 271 3.77 32.76 -4.30
N GLU A 272 4.67 33.44 -5.02
CA GLU A 272 5.61 32.82 -5.97
C GLU A 272 6.73 32.03 -5.26
N GLY A 273 7.27 32.54 -4.17
CA GLY A 273 8.44 31.97 -3.49
C GLY A 273 8.13 30.93 -2.41
N GLU A 274 6.92 30.94 -1.85
CA GLU A 274 6.54 30.07 -0.73
C GLU A 274 5.20 29.38 -0.95
N ALA A 275 4.09 30.13 -1.06
CA ALA A 275 2.75 29.52 -0.98
C ALA A 275 2.48 28.52 -2.11
N VAL A 276 2.68 28.93 -3.36
CA VAL A 276 2.48 28.04 -4.52
C VAL A 276 3.46 26.86 -4.51
N PRO A 277 4.78 27.05 -4.31
CA PRO A 277 5.73 25.93 -4.23
C PRO A 277 5.41 24.92 -3.11
N VAL A 278 5.08 25.38 -1.90
CA VAL A 278 4.78 24.51 -0.74
C VAL A 278 3.56 23.65 -1.03
N LEU A 279 2.47 24.25 -1.54
CA LEU A 279 1.25 23.49 -1.83
C LEU A 279 1.44 22.57 -3.06
N SER A 280 2.22 23.01 -4.05
CA SER A 280 2.56 22.18 -5.23
C SER A 280 3.40 20.96 -4.85
N TRP A 281 4.30 21.11 -3.87
CA TRP A 281 5.05 19.99 -3.29
C TRP A 281 4.11 18.96 -2.64
N ALA A 282 3.09 19.40 -1.90
CA ALA A 282 2.15 18.52 -1.22
C ALA A 282 1.32 17.65 -2.18
N ILE A 283 1.07 18.11 -3.41
CA ILE A 283 0.35 17.36 -4.44
C ILE A 283 1.28 16.64 -5.45
N SER A 284 2.60 16.70 -5.23
CA SER A 284 3.57 16.10 -6.14
C SER A 284 3.47 14.57 -6.13
N LYS A 285 3.54 13.97 -7.32
CA LYS A 285 3.62 12.51 -7.49
C LYS A 285 5.04 11.98 -7.29
N ASP A 286 6.06 12.84 -7.22
CA ASP A 286 7.43 12.44 -7.00
C ASP A 286 7.73 12.26 -5.51
N ARG A 287 8.00 11.02 -5.10
CA ARG A 287 8.39 10.66 -3.72
C ARG A 287 9.67 11.37 -3.24
N LYS A 288 10.48 11.92 -4.15
CA LYS A 288 11.70 12.66 -3.84
C LYS A 288 11.56 14.16 -4.06
N ALA A 289 10.35 14.67 -4.28
CA ALA A 289 10.12 16.10 -4.44
C ALA A 289 10.75 16.83 -3.25
N LYS A 290 11.73 17.69 -3.53
CA LYS A 290 12.31 18.58 -2.55
C LYS A 290 11.70 19.94 -2.74
N LEU A 291 11.19 20.51 -1.66
CA LEU A 291 10.81 21.90 -1.67
C LEU A 291 12.09 22.74 -1.68
N THR A 292 12.53 23.19 -2.86
CA THR A 292 13.57 24.20 -2.97
C THR A 292 12.96 25.54 -2.63
N SER A 293 13.15 26.02 -1.40
CA SER A 293 12.87 27.41 -1.01
C SER A 293 14.10 28.02 -0.32
N PRO A 294 14.21 29.36 -0.33
CA PRO A 294 15.25 30.06 0.42
C PRO A 294 15.14 29.71 1.91
N ASP A 295 16.29 29.55 2.54
CA ASP A 295 16.44 29.31 3.97
C ASP A 295 15.65 30.37 4.76
N VAL A 296 14.56 29.98 5.41
CA VAL A 296 13.91 30.81 6.45
C VAL A 296 14.17 30.11 7.78
N ARG A 297 15.45 30.06 8.14
CA ARG A 297 15.85 30.19 9.54
C ARG A 297 15.61 31.64 9.91
N ASP A 298 14.40 31.94 10.37
CA ASP A 298 14.10 33.03 11.31
C ASP A 298 12.59 33.21 11.41
N ALA A 299 12.00 32.43 12.30
CA ALA A 299 10.88 32.82 13.16
C ALA A 299 10.30 31.56 13.81
N VAL A 300 10.98 31.00 14.82
CA VAL A 300 10.41 30.63 16.14
C VAL A 300 11.60 30.36 17.07
N ASP A 301 12.24 31.42 17.57
CA ASP A 301 12.98 31.34 18.83
C ASP A 301 11.92 31.47 19.94
N ARG A 302 11.37 30.32 20.34
CA ARG A 302 10.83 30.06 21.68
C ARG A 302 11.12 28.61 21.97
N ASP A 303 12.29 28.44 22.57
CA ASP A 303 12.66 27.30 23.39
C ASP A 303 11.58 27.10 24.46
N ASP A 304 11.17 25.83 24.61
CA ASP A 304 10.29 25.21 25.63
C ASP A 304 9.30 24.24 24.96
N ASP A 305 9.82 23.13 24.44
CA ASP A 305 9.10 21.84 24.43
C ASP A 305 10.08 20.69 24.12
N VAL A 306 11.01 20.46 25.04
CA VAL A 306 11.93 19.31 25.01
C VAL A 306 11.24 18.04 25.56
N GLU A 307 10.11 18.16 26.24
CA GLU A 307 9.45 17.02 26.91
C GLU A 307 8.57 16.15 26.00
N GLY A 308 8.08 16.66 24.87
CA GLY A 308 7.32 15.86 23.90
C GLY A 308 8.13 14.74 23.21
N ARG A 309 9.46 14.71 23.39
CA ARG A 309 10.36 13.68 22.84
C ARG A 309 10.59 12.48 23.76
N GLN A 310 10.24 12.55 25.04
CA GLN A 310 10.56 11.48 26.01
C GLN A 310 9.38 10.54 26.35
N MET A 311 8.15 10.85 25.93
CA MET A 311 6.97 10.04 26.27
C MET A 311 6.60 8.93 25.26
N LEU A 312 7.39 8.72 24.19
CA LEU A 312 7.20 7.57 23.28
C LEU A 312 8.00 6.32 23.67
N GLU A 313 8.83 6.38 24.72
CA GLU A 313 9.63 5.24 25.19
C GLU A 313 8.98 4.41 26.33
N ALA A 314 7.75 4.75 26.76
CA ALA A 314 7.07 4.03 27.84
C ALA A 314 5.72 3.42 27.44
N VAL A 315 5.53 3.11 26.16
CA VAL A 315 4.49 2.15 25.76
C VAL A 315 5.14 0.76 25.80
N PRO A 316 4.71 -0.16 26.68
CA PRO A 316 5.21 -1.52 26.65
C PRO A 316 4.98 -2.12 25.25
N SER A 317 6.02 -2.73 24.68
CA SER A 317 5.96 -3.40 23.39
C SER A 317 4.78 -4.36 23.36
N ILE A 318 3.83 -4.12 22.46
CA ILE A 318 2.91 -5.15 21.98
C ILE A 318 3.70 -5.99 20.98
N ASP A 319 4.71 -6.70 21.48
CA ASP A 319 5.35 -7.83 20.80
C ASP A 319 4.65 -9.09 21.29
N THR A 320 3.39 -9.32 20.87
CA THR A 320 2.81 -10.66 20.57
C THR A 320 1.44 -10.50 19.89
N ILE A 321 1.33 -9.62 18.89
CA ILE A 321 0.29 -9.77 17.85
C ILE A 321 1.04 -9.58 16.54
N GLU A 322 1.23 -10.68 15.81
CA GLU A 322 1.74 -10.66 14.44
C GLU A 322 0.87 -9.72 13.61
N MET A 323 1.33 -8.48 13.45
CA MET A 323 0.80 -7.58 12.45
C MET A 323 1.29 -8.10 11.10
N GLY A 324 0.44 -8.91 10.47
CA GLY A 324 0.59 -9.26 9.06
C GLY A 324 0.85 -8.00 8.26
N GLU A 325 2.00 -7.97 7.59
CA GLU A 325 2.22 -7.10 6.45
C GLU A 325 1.04 -7.33 5.50
N GLY A 326 0.39 -6.24 5.08
CA GLY A 326 -0.76 -6.29 4.18
C GLY A 326 -0.37 -6.87 2.81
N GLU A 327 -0.37 -8.19 2.71
CA GLU A 327 -0.86 -8.90 1.54
C GLU A 327 -2.38 -9.02 1.72
N VAL A 328 -3.11 -8.64 0.66
CA VAL A 328 -4.55 -8.77 0.58
C VAL A 328 -4.93 -10.22 0.88
N GLU A 329 -5.70 -10.39 1.94
CA GLU A 329 -6.38 -11.60 2.40
C GLU A 329 -6.84 -12.45 1.19
N PHE A 330 -6.24 -13.64 1.07
CA PHE A 330 -6.78 -14.78 0.34
C PHE A 330 -7.41 -15.66 1.40
N ASP A 331 -8.72 -15.54 1.54
CA ASP A 331 -9.58 -16.43 2.30
C ASP A 331 -10.17 -17.40 1.28
N ASP A 332 -9.83 -18.68 1.40
CA ASP A 332 -10.63 -19.81 0.93
C ASP A 332 -10.18 -21.03 1.75
N GLN A 333 -10.93 -21.30 2.82
CA GLN A 333 -11.14 -22.63 3.35
C GLN A 333 -11.91 -23.44 2.30
N ASP A 334 -11.45 -24.64 1.99
CA ASP A 334 -12.28 -25.84 1.73
C ASP A 334 -11.34 -27.03 1.56
N GLU A 335 -11.10 -27.77 2.65
CA GLU A 335 -10.63 -29.16 2.59
C GLU A 335 -11.87 -30.06 2.69
N ASP A 336 -12.38 -30.49 1.54
CA ASP A 336 -13.30 -31.62 1.44
C ASP A 336 -12.54 -32.93 1.68
N GLU A 337 -12.62 -33.48 2.89
CA GLU A 337 -12.36 -34.90 3.12
C GLU A 337 -13.69 -35.67 3.11
N ALA A 338 -13.95 -36.31 1.97
CA ALA A 338 -14.97 -37.33 1.83
C ALA A 338 -14.63 -38.57 2.69
N GLY A 339 -15.41 -38.79 3.75
CA GLY A 339 -15.41 -40.01 4.56
C GLY A 339 -16.79 -40.65 4.63
N VAL A 340 -17.00 -41.64 3.78
CA VAL A 340 -18.17 -42.53 3.66
C VAL A 340 -18.37 -43.38 4.93
N GLU A 341 -19.61 -43.50 5.45
CA GLU A 341 -20.34 -44.77 5.68
C GLU A 341 -21.45 -44.72 6.77
N ASN A 342 -22.58 -45.36 6.40
CA ASN A 342 -23.60 -46.02 7.24
C ASN A 342 -24.62 -45.18 8.03
N LEU A 343 -25.77 -44.94 7.37
CA LEU A 343 -27.06 -44.81 8.03
C LEU A 343 -27.88 -46.09 7.76
N ASP A 344 -27.71 -47.08 8.64
CA ASP A 344 -28.73 -48.11 8.83
C ASP A 344 -29.85 -47.53 9.71
N GLU A 345 -31.04 -47.54 9.13
CA GLU A 345 -32.29 -48.04 9.71
C GLU A 345 -32.55 -47.79 11.22
N VAL A 346 -33.69 -47.13 11.53
CA VAL A 346 -34.79 -47.69 12.36
C VAL A 346 -35.73 -46.56 12.86
N THR A 347 -36.90 -46.51 12.22
CA THR A 347 -38.26 -46.23 12.76
C THR A 347 -38.57 -44.92 13.51
N SER A 348 -39.45 -44.11 12.89
CA SER A 348 -40.62 -43.51 13.58
C SER A 348 -41.60 -44.63 13.97
N PRO A 349 -42.40 -44.56 15.05
CA PRO A 349 -43.53 -43.60 15.19
C PRO A 349 -43.74 -43.13 16.67
N VAL A 350 -44.56 -42.15 17.01
CA VAL A 350 -46.03 -42.24 17.14
C VAL A 350 -46.56 -40.87 17.60
N MET A 351 -47.64 -40.41 16.97
CA MET A 351 -48.52 -39.34 17.44
C MET A 351 -49.43 -39.80 18.58
N SER A 352 -49.87 -38.83 19.40
CA SER A 352 -51.07 -38.76 20.27
C SER A 352 -50.68 -38.24 21.66
N ALA A 353 -51.34 -37.28 22.29
CA ALA A 353 -52.56 -36.53 22.02
C ALA A 353 -52.50 -35.19 22.76
#